data_AF-E4U0N4-F1
#
_entry.id   AF-E4U0N4-F1
#
_cell.length_a   1.000
_cell.length_b   1.000
_cell.length_c   1.000
_cell.angle_alpha   90.00
_cell.angle_beta   90.00
_cell.angle_gamma   90.00
#
_symmetry.space_group_name_H-M   'P 1'
#
loop_
_entity.id
_entity.type
_entity.pdbx_description
1 polymer ?
#
loop_
_entity_poly.entity_id
_entity_poly.type
_entity_poly.pdbx_seq_one_letter_code
_entity_poly.pdbx_strand_id
1 'polypeptide(L)'
;MTKVERELLGKRISNIIKQSKEDWQELKEQIYAQGYQSYYTCQKQFEYPIKMLIRKLSPDEAQLLINEWKSRRERIQFDNDEDYLKRYEAYIMEELVSRASKATYYM
;
A
#
# COMPACT_ATOMS: atom_id res chain seq x y z
N MET A 1 4.68 -5.47 -5.56
CA MET A 1 5.22 -4.26 -6.23
C MET A 1 6.31 -4.61 -7.24
N THR A 2 6.32 -3.92 -8.37
CA THR A 2 7.39 -3.91 -9.38
C THR A 2 8.58 -3.07 -8.89
N LYS A 3 9.69 -3.03 -9.66
CA LYS A 3 10.87 -2.24 -9.28
C LYS A 3 10.55 -0.74 -9.19
N VAL A 4 9.85 -0.21 -10.19
CA VAL A 4 9.44 1.21 -10.26
C VAL A 4 8.53 1.58 -9.09
N GLU A 5 7.49 0.76 -8.84
CA GLU A 5 6.58 0.97 -7.71
C GLU A 5 7.32 0.93 -6.37
N ARG A 6 8.29 0.01 -6.22
CA ARG A 6 9.08 -0.10 -5.00
C ARG A 6 9.99 1.10 -4.79
N GLU A 7 10.61 1.61 -5.83
CA GLU A 7 11.47 2.80 -5.76
C GLU A 7 10.66 4.04 -5.36
N LEU A 8 9.46 4.21 -5.92
CA LEU A 8 8.62 5.38 -5.69
C LEU A 8 7.82 5.30 -4.38
N LEU A 9 7.19 4.15 -4.10
CA LEU A 9 6.29 3.96 -2.96
C LEU A 9 6.98 3.34 -1.75
N GLY A 10 8.04 2.55 -1.95
CA GLY A 10 8.61 1.72 -0.88
C GLY A 10 9.07 2.50 0.34
N LYS A 11 9.79 3.61 0.16
CA LYS A 11 10.24 4.49 1.25
C LYS A 11 9.06 5.24 1.89
N ARG A 12 8.06 5.64 1.10
CA ARG A 12 6.87 6.34 1.58
C ARG A 12 6.00 5.42 2.47
N ILE A 13 5.83 4.16 2.06
CA ILE A 13 5.17 3.11 2.87
C ILE A 13 5.92 2.88 4.18
N SER A 14 7.25 2.75 4.13
CA SER A 14 8.06 2.61 5.34
C SER A 14 7.95 3.82 6.27
N ASN A 15 7.75 5.03 5.73
CA ASN A 15 7.50 6.22 6.53
C ASN A 15 6.12 6.19 7.20
N ILE A 16 5.06 5.75 6.48
CA ILE A 16 3.74 5.53 7.09
C ILE A 16 3.85 4.57 8.29
N ILE A 17 4.51 3.43 8.10
CA ILE A 17 4.74 2.45 9.19
C ILE A 17 5.45 3.10 10.39
N LYS A 18 6.47 3.92 10.14
CA LYS A 18 7.23 4.60 11.22
C LYS A 18 6.43 5.67 11.95
N GLN A 19 5.45 6.29 11.30
CA GLN A 19 4.58 7.30 11.89
C GLN A 19 3.41 6.66 12.65
N SER A 20 2.92 5.52 12.16
CA SER A 20 1.83 4.72 12.72
C SER A 20 2.36 3.47 13.43
N LYS A 21 3.30 3.63 14.38
CA LYS A 21 3.97 2.48 15.03
C LYS A 21 3.02 1.60 15.83
N GLU A 22 2.08 2.22 16.54
CA GLU A 22 1.09 1.52 17.36
C GLU A 22 0.14 0.72 16.47
N ASP A 23 -0.44 1.36 15.45
CA ASP A 23 -1.27 0.69 14.44
C ASP A 23 -0.52 -0.44 13.72
N TRP A 24 0.78 -0.24 13.45
CA TRP A 24 1.61 -1.27 12.83
C TRP A 24 1.79 -2.48 13.75
N GLN A 25 1.97 -2.24 15.06
CA GLN A 25 2.09 -3.29 16.03
C GLN A 25 0.76 -4.04 16.19
N GLU A 26 -0.36 -3.32 16.28
CA GLU A 26 -1.70 -3.91 16.34
C GLU A 26 -2.01 -4.75 15.09
N LEU A 27 -1.66 -4.27 13.89
CA LEU A 27 -1.84 -5.03 12.66
C LEU A 27 -1.10 -6.38 12.70
N LYS A 28 0.15 -6.39 13.18
CA LYS A 28 0.91 -7.64 13.34
C LYS A 28 0.27 -8.57 14.36
N GLU A 29 -0.22 -8.05 15.49
CA GLU A 29 -0.90 -8.85 16.51
C GLU A 29 -2.19 -9.47 15.97
N GLN A 30 -2.97 -8.71 15.19
CA GLN A 30 -4.18 -9.22 14.53
C GLN A 30 -3.83 -10.34 13.52
N ILE A 31 -2.79 -10.15 12.71
CA ILE A 31 -2.30 -11.18 11.77
C ILE A 31 -1.83 -12.43 12.50
N TYR A 32 -1.07 -12.27 13.60
CA TYR A 32 -0.58 -13.39 14.39
C TYR A 32 -1.74 -14.18 15.03
N ALA A 33 -2.71 -13.48 15.62
CA ALA A 33 -3.83 -14.09 16.31
C ALA A 33 -4.85 -14.76 15.36
N GLN A 34 -5.05 -14.21 14.17
CA GLN A 34 -6.14 -14.60 13.26
C GLN A 34 -5.65 -15.31 11.99
N GLY A 35 -4.34 -15.39 11.78
CA GLY A 35 -3.77 -15.79 10.49
C GLY A 35 -4.09 -14.76 9.39
N TYR A 36 -3.86 -15.13 8.13
CA TYR A 36 -4.14 -14.24 7.00
C TYR A 36 -5.66 -14.02 6.81
N GLN A 37 -6.08 -12.77 6.86
CA GLN A 37 -7.43 -12.31 6.57
C GLN A 37 -7.44 -11.35 5.37
N SER A 38 -8.55 -11.32 4.64
CA SER A 38 -8.78 -10.30 3.60
C SER A 38 -8.95 -8.90 4.18
N TYR A 39 -9.30 -8.82 5.47
CA TYR A 39 -9.48 -7.56 6.16
C TYR A 39 -9.15 -7.64 7.66
N TYR A 40 -8.37 -6.69 8.14
CA TYR A 40 -8.13 -6.43 9.56
C TYR A 40 -8.70 -5.06 9.95
N THR A 41 -9.30 -4.96 11.15
CA THR A 41 -9.90 -3.73 11.66
C THR A 41 -8.89 -2.58 11.70
N CYS A 42 -7.64 -2.86 12.06
CA CYS A 42 -6.57 -1.87 12.16
C CYS A 42 -6.22 -1.22 10.79
N GLN A 43 -6.56 -1.85 9.65
CA GLN A 43 -6.33 -1.26 8.33
C GLN A 43 -6.98 0.11 8.15
N LYS A 44 -8.10 0.39 8.85
CA LYS A 44 -8.76 1.71 8.82
C LYS A 44 -7.80 2.86 9.17
N GLN A 45 -6.85 2.61 10.07
CA GLN A 45 -5.89 3.64 10.51
C GLN A 45 -4.90 4.04 9.41
N PHE A 46 -4.68 3.15 8.44
CA PHE A 46 -3.77 3.39 7.32
C PHE A 46 -4.47 4.01 6.09
N GLU A 47 -5.80 3.95 5.99
CA GLU A 47 -6.55 4.48 4.84
C GLU A 47 -6.24 5.96 4.57
N TYR A 48 -6.32 6.80 5.60
CA TYR A 48 -6.06 8.24 5.45
C TYR A 48 -4.59 8.55 5.11
N PRO A 49 -3.57 7.99 5.81
CA PRO A 49 -2.17 8.14 5.43
C PRO A 49 -1.87 7.71 3.99
N ILE A 50 -2.44 6.60 3.52
CA ILE A 50 -2.26 6.10 2.16
C ILE A 50 -2.89 7.04 1.14
N LYS A 51 -4.13 7.48 1.37
CA LYS A 51 -4.81 8.45 0.52
C LYS A 51 -4.03 9.76 0.42
N MET A 52 -3.47 10.23 1.53
CA MET A 52 -2.63 11.41 1.57
C MET A 52 -1.28 11.21 0.85
N LEU A 53 -0.72 10.01 0.88
CA LEU A 53 0.48 9.66 0.10
C LEU A 53 0.21 9.82 -1.39
N ILE A 54 -0.89 9.24 -1.90
CA ILE A 54 -1.27 9.32 -3.32
C ILE A 54 -1.56 10.75 -3.75
N ARG A 55 -2.32 11.50 -2.94
CA ARG A 55 -2.64 12.92 -3.22
C ARG A 55 -1.41 13.83 -3.22
N LYS A 56 -0.32 13.45 -2.57
CA LYS A 56 0.93 14.22 -2.47
C LYS A 56 1.99 13.77 -3.50
N LEU A 57 1.64 12.89 -4.43
CA LEU A 57 2.53 12.59 -5.55
C LEU A 57 2.68 13.83 -6.43
N SER A 58 3.89 14.07 -6.93
CA SER A 58 4.05 15.06 -8.00
C SER A 58 3.34 14.57 -9.28
N PRO A 59 3.02 15.46 -10.23
CA PRO A 59 2.45 15.06 -11.52
C PRO A 59 3.29 13.99 -12.23
N ASP A 60 4.62 14.12 -12.22
CA ASP A 60 5.54 13.17 -12.83
C ASP A 60 5.51 11.80 -12.13
N GLU A 61 5.47 11.79 -10.79
CA GLU A 61 5.38 10.56 -10.00
C GLU A 61 4.04 9.84 -10.23
N ALA A 62 2.94 10.60 -10.28
CA ALA A 62 1.62 10.08 -10.56
C ALA A 62 1.58 9.45 -11.97
N GLN A 63 2.10 10.16 -12.97
CA GLN A 63 2.16 9.66 -14.35
C GLN A 63 3.03 8.41 -14.48
N LEU A 64 4.16 8.35 -13.76
CA LEU A 64 5.03 7.17 -13.73
C LEU A 64 4.28 5.94 -13.22
N LEU A 65 3.52 6.09 -12.12
CA LEU A 65 2.71 5.01 -11.56
C LEU A 65 1.58 4.57 -12.50
N ILE A 66 0.90 5.52 -13.14
CA ILE A 66 -0.14 5.24 -14.13
C ILE A 66 0.44 4.44 -15.29
N ASN A 67 1.58 4.88 -15.85
CA ASN A 67 2.23 4.21 -16.97
C ASN A 67 2.73 2.82 -16.57
N GLU A 68 3.30 2.66 -15.37
CA GLU A 68 3.71 1.35 -14.85
C GLU A 68 2.50 0.42 -14.75
N TRP A 69 1.35 0.90 -14.27
CA TRP A 69 0.12 0.10 -14.20
C TRP A 69 -0.38 -0.29 -15.59
N LYS A 70 -0.46 0.67 -16.53
CA LYS A 70 -0.90 0.44 -17.91
C LYS A 70 0.01 -0.54 -18.67
N SER A 71 1.29 -0.61 -18.33
CA SER A 71 2.23 -1.55 -18.95
C SER A 71 1.97 -3.02 -18.58
N ARG A 72 1.17 -3.28 -17.54
CA ARG A 72 0.85 -4.62 -17.01
C ARG A 72 -0.50 -5.08 -17.53
N ARG A 73 -0.49 -5.84 -18.64
CA ARG A 73 -1.71 -6.31 -19.33
C ARG A 73 -2.60 -7.21 -18.46
N GLU A 74 -2.03 -7.86 -17.45
CA GLU A 74 -2.74 -8.71 -16.50
C GLU A 74 -3.56 -7.93 -15.45
N ARG A 75 -3.33 -6.62 -15.32
CA ARG A 75 -4.06 -5.77 -14.37
C ARG A 75 -5.30 -5.18 -15.02
N ILE A 76 -6.31 -4.92 -14.19
CA ILE A 76 -7.51 -4.17 -14.57
C ILE A 76 -7.08 -2.81 -15.13
N GLN A 77 -7.62 -2.44 -16.29
CA GLN A 77 -7.42 -1.14 -16.91
C GLN A 77 -8.64 -0.26 -16.63
N PHE A 78 -8.40 1.05 -16.53
CA PHE A 78 -9.42 2.06 -16.25
C PHE A 78 -9.45 3.12 -17.35
N ASP A 79 -10.60 3.79 -17.50
CA ASP A 79 -10.80 4.81 -18.53
C ASP A 79 -10.19 6.17 -18.15
N ASN A 80 -9.99 6.44 -16.86
CA ASN A 80 -9.42 7.68 -16.36
C ASN A 80 -8.22 7.43 -15.44
N ASP A 81 -7.31 8.40 -15.40
CA ASP A 81 -6.05 8.35 -14.64
C ASP A 81 -6.26 8.36 -13.12
N GLU A 82 -7.36 8.98 -12.64
CA GLU A 82 -7.70 9.03 -11.22
C GLU A 82 -7.98 7.64 -10.64
N ASP A 83 -8.66 6.78 -11.40
CA ASP A 83 -8.99 5.42 -10.98
C ASP A 83 -7.74 4.53 -10.84
N TYR A 84 -6.71 4.74 -11.69
CA TYR A 84 -5.42 4.06 -11.51
C TYR A 84 -4.78 4.46 -10.18
N LEU A 85 -4.73 5.75 -9.88
CA LEU A 85 -4.16 6.26 -8.62
C LEU A 85 -4.96 5.81 -7.41
N LYS A 86 -6.29 5.81 -7.49
CA LYS A 86 -7.17 5.27 -6.46
C LYS A 86 -6.93 3.78 -6.23
N ARG A 87 -6.68 3.01 -7.30
CA ARG A 87 -6.36 1.59 -7.17
C ARG A 87 -5.03 1.35 -6.46
N TYR A 88 -4.07 2.27 -6.58
CA TYR A 88 -2.83 2.21 -5.79
C TYR A 88 -3.08 2.34 -4.29
N GLU A 89 -4.17 2.96 -3.81
CA GLU A 89 -4.48 3.00 -2.38
C GLU A 89 -4.68 1.57 -1.82
N ALA A 90 -5.50 0.77 -2.50
CA ALA A 90 -5.71 -0.63 -2.13
C ALA A 90 -4.42 -1.45 -2.27
N TYR A 91 -3.65 -1.22 -3.34
CA TYR A 91 -2.41 -1.95 -3.56
C TYR A 91 -1.34 -1.65 -2.48
N ILE A 92 -1.29 -0.42 -1.98
CA ILE A 92 -0.42 -0.05 -0.87
C ILE A 92 -0.88 -0.72 0.43
N MET A 93 -2.19 -0.83 0.67
CA MET A 93 -2.73 -1.55 1.83
C MET A 93 -2.34 -3.03 1.79
N GLU A 94 -2.50 -3.69 0.63
CA GLU A 94 -2.08 -5.08 0.43
C GLU A 94 -0.58 -5.27 0.71
N GLU A 95 0.25 -4.32 0.28
CA GLU A 95 1.69 -4.33 0.55
C GLU A 95 2.00 -4.13 2.05
N LEU A 96 1.26 -3.29 2.78
CA LEU A 96 1.38 -3.15 4.24
C LEU A 96 1.08 -4.47 4.94
N VAL A 97 -0.05 -5.10 4.61
CA VAL A 97 -0.44 -6.40 5.18
C VAL A 97 0.59 -7.47 4.86
N SER A 98 1.10 -7.50 3.63
CA SER A 98 2.16 -8.44 3.20
C SER A 98 3.44 -8.25 4.02
N ARG A 99 3.87 -7.01 4.26
CA ARG A 99 5.04 -6.71 5.10
C ARG A 99 4.81 -7.09 6.56
N ALA A 100 3.61 -6.83 7.10
CA ALA A 100 3.27 -7.17 8.47
C ALA A 100 3.26 -8.69 8.67
N SER A 101 2.66 -9.42 7.72
CA SER A 101 2.62 -10.89 7.72
C SER A 101 4.01 -11.52 7.64
N LYS A 102 4.93 -10.91 6.91
CA LYS A 102 6.33 -11.36 6.89
C LYS A 102 7.03 -11.08 8.21
N ALA A 103 6.73 -9.94 8.85
CA ALA A 103 7.34 -9.57 10.12
C ALA A 103 6.86 -10.46 11.28
N THR A 104 5.60 -10.92 11.27
CA THR A 104 5.08 -11.85 12.28
C THR A 104 5.70 -13.23 12.21
N TYR A 105 6.15 -13.69 11.03
CA TYR A 105 6.87 -14.96 10.91
C TYR A 105 8.21 -14.97 11.67
N TYR A 106 8.76 -13.79 12.00
CA TYR A 106 10.01 -13.63 12.76
C TYR A 106 9.78 -13.11 14.19
N MET A 107 8.54 -13.06 14.67
CA MET A 107 8.18 -12.75 16.07
C MET A 107 8.04 -14.04 16.87
#